data_AF-A0A0L1KD38-F1
#
_entry.id   AF-A0A0L1KD38-F1
#
_cell.length_a   1.000
_cell.length_b   1.000
_cell.length_c   1.000
_cell.angle_alpha   90.00
_cell.angle_beta   90.00
_cell.angle_gamma   90.00
#
_symmetry.space_group_name_H-M   'P 1'
#
loop_
_entity.id
_entity.type
_entity.pdbx_description
1 polymer ?
#
loop_
_entity_poly.entity_id
_entity_poly.type
_entity_poly.pdbx_seq_one_letter_code
_entity_poly.pdbx_strand_id
1 'polypeptide(L)'
;MPVAQTKKTKEKRFKRRYLSKSQAKRYLQLDNNEFKRILIFKGIYPRVPKKLLNSQAKGKIYYATKEIKKIHDDPIIEKFREYQTHMKAYKSIEGTGKAAPIPDKPSYDLSATILGRYPTFAAALADVNDALSMVFLYAILPPAIYADTTIEGHAYLTTSMHEECKQIAKRWRTLVEKKRALRKGFISIKGYYYEAVFHEYGGRSVMWVDPHNFASSKPSKAIEHRIMLSYLEFYLSLLKFVCFKLENDMALREAENRDEVLASANSEPPRNRVARQIESLDAFERLKFYISREANPVHVGFVLANLGCEISSTYDAPDITHYVTDRPSVPFNEQKLQHVDYVQPQYVFDCLNQRSVLPVSGYGIGERCPPHRSPFVVEDTEDVPMEDVQEELGSGLEPSAQPVVVSDDSGSEEDEIREAPYRTHAVAKKVNAQLNFSNSMRTPKAAAHHQSDENFGLAQAANVSKKLRGLYTVAKHSHKAAVEKKRGLQVKRTKIQQGVLGISPCGKFLQQKKQ
;
A
#
# COMPACT_ATOMS: atom_id res chain seq x y z
N MET A 1 17.20 -54.00 17.84
CA MET A 1 18.24 -53.34 17.01
C MET A 1 17.75 -52.67 15.71
N PRO A 2 16.80 -53.21 14.89
CA PRO A 2 16.48 -52.62 13.57
C PRO A 2 15.64 -51.32 13.59
N VAL A 3 14.84 -51.09 14.64
CA VAL A 3 13.99 -49.89 14.77
C VAL A 3 14.80 -48.60 15.02
N ALA A 4 15.93 -48.71 15.73
CA ALA A 4 16.80 -47.57 16.01
C ALA A 4 17.59 -47.13 14.76
N GLN A 5 18.05 -48.10 13.95
CA GLN A 5 18.74 -47.83 12.69
C GLN A 5 17.80 -47.18 11.68
N THR A 6 16.57 -47.69 11.53
CA THR A 6 15.57 -47.09 10.62
C THR A 6 15.15 -45.68 11.05
N LYS A 7 15.04 -45.38 12.35
CA LYS A 7 14.82 -44.00 12.85
C LYS A 7 15.98 -43.06 12.50
N LYS A 8 17.24 -43.47 12.73
CA LYS A 8 18.44 -42.68 12.36
C LYS A 8 18.51 -42.39 10.86
N THR A 9 18.17 -43.36 10.00
CA THR A 9 18.17 -43.17 8.54
C THR A 9 17.08 -42.20 8.09
N LYS A 10 15.89 -42.27 8.70
CA LYS A 10 14.78 -41.33 8.43
C LYS A 10 15.11 -39.90 8.85
N GLU A 11 15.75 -39.73 10.01
CA GLU A 11 16.19 -38.42 10.51
C GLU A 11 17.29 -37.81 9.64
N LYS A 12 18.27 -38.63 9.20
CA LYS A 12 19.30 -38.20 8.22
C LYS A 12 18.67 -37.75 6.90
N ARG A 13 17.65 -38.47 6.40
CA ARG A 13 16.93 -38.09 5.17
C ARG A 13 16.15 -36.78 5.34
N PHE A 14 15.59 -36.54 6.52
CA PHE A 14 14.91 -35.29 6.84
C PHE A 14 15.89 -34.10 6.87
N LYS A 15 17.00 -34.22 7.60
CA LYS A 15 18.07 -33.19 7.68
C LYS A 15 18.74 -32.92 6.32
N ARG A 16 18.81 -33.91 5.43
CA ARG A 16 19.27 -33.71 4.04
C ARG A 16 18.34 -32.82 3.20
N ARG A 17 17.05 -32.76 3.55
CA ARG A 17 16.03 -32.08 2.76
C ARG A 17 15.58 -30.76 3.38
N TYR A 18 15.54 -30.67 4.71
CA TYR A 18 15.10 -29.49 5.44
C TYR A 18 16.11 -29.06 6.51
N LEU A 19 16.29 -27.76 6.65
CA LEU A 19 17.00 -27.10 7.75
C LEU A 19 16.02 -26.25 8.54
N SER A 20 16.15 -26.20 9.87
CA SER A 20 15.38 -25.24 10.68
C SER A 20 15.89 -23.81 10.46
N LYS A 21 15.08 -22.79 10.79
CA LYS A 21 15.51 -21.38 10.75
C LYS A 21 16.84 -21.15 11.47
N SER A 22 16.99 -21.64 12.70
CA SER A 22 18.22 -21.47 13.48
C SER A 22 19.43 -22.15 12.84
N GLN A 23 19.22 -23.32 12.21
CA GLN A 23 20.29 -24.02 11.50
C GLN A 23 20.69 -23.28 10.22
N ALA A 24 19.72 -22.79 9.45
CA ALA A 24 19.97 -22.03 8.23
C ALA A 24 20.69 -20.70 8.52
N LYS A 25 20.27 -19.97 9.57
CA LYS A 25 20.92 -18.74 10.04
C LYS A 25 22.39 -18.99 10.40
N ARG A 26 22.66 -20.02 11.22
CA ARG A 26 24.04 -20.40 11.60
C ARG A 26 24.88 -20.83 10.40
N TYR A 27 24.28 -21.54 9.45
CA TYR A 27 24.97 -21.99 8.25
C TYR A 27 25.43 -20.82 7.37
N LEU A 28 24.61 -19.78 7.22
CA LEU A 28 24.96 -18.59 6.43
C LEU A 28 25.80 -17.55 7.20
N GLN A 29 25.91 -17.69 8.53
CA GLN A 29 26.61 -16.76 9.41
C GLN A 29 26.05 -15.32 9.31
N LEU A 30 24.73 -15.20 9.26
CA LEU A 30 24.02 -13.92 9.16
C LEU A 30 23.26 -13.61 10.44
N ASP A 31 23.01 -12.31 10.68
CA ASP A 31 22.09 -11.89 11.73
C ASP A 31 20.62 -12.27 11.36
N ASN A 32 19.66 -12.05 12.26
CA ASN A 32 18.26 -12.40 11.97
C ASN A 32 17.62 -11.52 10.88
N ASN A 33 18.05 -10.26 10.75
CA ASN A 33 17.46 -9.29 9.84
C ASN A 33 17.99 -9.45 8.42
N GLU A 34 19.30 -9.59 8.26
CA GLU A 34 20.02 -9.97 7.05
C GLU A 34 19.56 -11.33 6.55
N PHE A 35 19.39 -12.30 7.45
CA PHE A 35 18.84 -13.60 7.07
C PHE A 35 17.42 -13.46 6.49
N LYS A 36 16.53 -12.67 7.12
CA LYS A 36 15.20 -12.39 6.53
C LYS A 36 15.32 -11.66 5.18
N ARG A 37 16.21 -10.68 5.08
CA ARG A 37 16.42 -9.84 3.89
C ARG A 37 16.90 -10.67 2.69
N ILE A 38 17.92 -11.52 2.86
CA ILE A 38 18.42 -12.35 1.76
C ILE A 38 17.36 -13.37 1.29
N LEU A 39 16.56 -13.90 2.21
CA LEU A 39 15.45 -14.78 1.85
C LEU A 39 14.39 -14.06 1.01
N ILE A 40 14.09 -12.79 1.31
CA ILE A 40 13.16 -11.96 0.53
C ILE A 40 13.72 -11.73 -0.88
N PHE A 41 14.98 -11.30 -0.99
CA PHE A 41 15.63 -11.04 -2.28
C PHE A 41 15.66 -12.29 -3.17
N LYS A 42 15.97 -13.45 -2.59
CA LYS A 42 16.01 -14.72 -3.32
C LYS A 42 14.65 -15.40 -3.48
N GLY A 43 13.59 -14.88 -2.88
CA GLY A 43 12.25 -15.47 -2.93
C GLY A 43 12.19 -16.87 -2.30
N ILE A 44 12.87 -17.07 -1.16
CA ILE A 44 12.91 -18.36 -0.48
C ILE A 44 11.91 -18.36 0.67
N TYR A 45 10.90 -19.21 0.53
CA TYR A 45 9.78 -19.27 1.46
C TYR A 45 9.94 -20.38 2.50
N PRO A 46 9.41 -20.17 3.72
CA PRO A 46 9.35 -21.21 4.73
C PRO A 46 8.48 -22.38 4.26
N ARG A 47 8.84 -23.59 4.68
CA ARG A 47 8.13 -24.84 4.37
C ARG A 47 7.70 -25.53 5.66
N VAL A 48 6.49 -26.08 5.67
CA VAL A 48 5.99 -26.91 6.78
C VAL A 48 6.04 -28.38 6.34
N PRO A 49 7.00 -29.18 6.83
CA PRO A 49 7.11 -30.57 6.41
C PRO A 49 5.92 -31.41 6.92
N LYS A 50 5.27 -32.16 6.02
CA LYS A 50 4.07 -32.98 6.32
C LYS A 50 4.21 -33.86 7.58
N LYS A 51 5.42 -34.38 7.82
CA LYS A 51 5.71 -35.30 8.94
C LYS A 51 5.75 -34.64 10.32
N LEU A 52 5.75 -33.32 10.39
CA LEU A 52 5.84 -32.57 11.64
C LEU A 52 4.51 -31.93 12.06
N LEU A 53 3.44 -32.09 11.26
CA LEU A 53 2.11 -31.54 11.62
C LEU A 53 1.55 -32.14 12.92
N ASN A 54 1.90 -33.40 13.20
CA ASN A 54 1.40 -34.15 14.37
C ASN A 54 2.48 -34.33 15.45
N SER A 55 3.58 -33.58 15.39
CA SER A 55 4.71 -33.71 16.31
C SER A 55 4.84 -32.50 17.25
N GLN A 56 5.55 -32.66 18.37
CA GLN A 56 5.94 -31.60 19.30
C GLN A 56 6.76 -30.46 18.64
N ALA A 57 7.23 -30.67 17.41
CA ALA A 57 7.86 -29.65 16.57
C ALA A 57 6.86 -28.81 15.73
N LYS A 58 5.55 -28.91 16.01
CA LYS A 58 4.51 -28.07 15.43
C LYS A 58 4.83 -26.59 15.67
N GLY A 59 4.81 -25.78 14.62
CA GLY A 59 5.14 -24.35 14.67
C GLY A 59 6.59 -23.98 14.36
N LYS A 60 7.51 -24.95 14.20
CA LYS A 60 8.88 -24.64 13.76
C LYS A 60 8.95 -24.39 12.26
N ILE A 61 9.69 -23.35 11.89
CA ILE A 61 9.93 -22.95 10.50
C ILE A 61 11.12 -23.72 9.93
N TYR A 62 10.92 -24.31 8.74
CA TYR A 62 11.96 -25.02 8.00
C TYR A 62 12.16 -24.42 6.60
N TYR A 63 13.35 -24.57 6.06
CA TYR A 63 13.73 -24.19 4.71
C TYR A 63 14.29 -25.39 3.96
N ALA A 64 14.23 -25.39 2.62
CA ALA A 64 14.84 -26.48 1.86
C ALA A 64 16.36 -26.36 1.92
N THR A 65 17.04 -27.45 2.29
CA THR A 65 18.50 -27.48 2.41
C THR A 65 19.19 -27.09 1.09
N LYS A 66 18.62 -27.50 -0.06
CA LYS A 66 19.16 -27.17 -1.38
C LYS A 66 19.12 -25.67 -1.67
N GLU A 67 18.07 -24.97 -1.23
CA GLU A 67 17.91 -23.53 -1.46
C GLU A 67 18.93 -22.77 -0.62
N ILE A 68 19.00 -23.04 0.69
CA ILE A 68 19.96 -22.39 1.60
C ILE A 68 21.42 -22.60 1.15
N LYS A 69 21.75 -23.81 0.67
CA LYS A 69 23.09 -24.08 0.15
C LYS A 69 23.44 -23.25 -1.09
N LYS A 70 22.47 -22.96 -1.96
CA LYS A 70 22.70 -22.10 -3.14
C LYS A 70 22.96 -20.64 -2.76
N ILE A 71 22.37 -20.15 -1.66
CA ILE A 71 22.58 -18.76 -1.23
C ILE A 71 23.94 -18.56 -0.56
N HIS A 72 24.57 -19.62 -0.03
CA HIS A 72 25.79 -19.49 0.76
C HIS A 72 26.90 -18.73 0.02
N ASP A 73 27.03 -18.98 -1.28
CA ASP A 73 28.05 -18.38 -2.13
C ASP A 73 27.53 -17.14 -2.90
N ASP A 74 26.44 -16.52 -2.42
CA ASP A 74 25.85 -15.37 -3.08
C ASP A 74 26.63 -14.07 -2.79
N PRO A 75 26.94 -13.25 -3.80
CA PRO A 75 27.73 -12.02 -3.62
C PRO A 75 27.07 -11.00 -2.69
N ILE A 76 25.73 -11.02 -2.55
CA ILE A 76 25.02 -10.10 -1.64
C ILE A 76 25.40 -10.39 -0.18
N ILE A 77 25.66 -11.66 0.18
CA ILE A 77 26.07 -12.02 1.55
C ILE A 77 27.44 -11.42 1.87
N GLU A 78 28.37 -11.42 0.92
CA GLU A 78 29.67 -10.79 1.08
C GLU A 78 29.52 -9.29 1.32
N LYS A 79 28.64 -8.63 0.55
CA LYS A 79 28.33 -7.20 0.76
C LYS A 79 27.70 -6.90 2.12
N PHE A 80 26.87 -7.79 2.67
CA PHE A 80 26.38 -7.62 4.05
C PHE A 80 27.52 -7.67 5.07
N ARG A 81 28.50 -8.57 4.88
CA ARG A 81 29.67 -8.67 5.76
C ARG A 81 30.58 -7.44 5.65
N GLU A 82 30.79 -6.93 4.44
CA GLU A 82 31.49 -5.66 4.20
C GLU A 82 30.78 -4.52 4.92
N TYR A 83 29.44 -4.44 4.83
CA TYR A 83 28.64 -3.41 5.51
C TYR A 83 28.75 -3.49 7.03
N GLN A 84 28.69 -4.68 7.63
CA GLN A 84 28.90 -4.82 9.07
C GLN A 84 30.29 -4.34 9.51
N THR A 85 31.32 -4.65 8.71
CA THR A 85 32.70 -4.23 8.97
C THR A 85 32.82 -2.70 8.87
N HIS A 86 32.20 -2.12 7.84
CA HIS A 86 32.10 -0.66 7.66
C HIS A 86 31.42 0.01 8.86
N MET A 87 30.27 -0.51 9.31
CA MET A 87 29.54 0.04 10.46
C MET A 87 30.32 -0.03 11.77
N LYS A 88 31.12 -1.09 11.98
CA LYS A 88 32.02 -1.19 13.14
C LYS A 88 33.14 -0.14 13.06
N ALA A 89 33.77 0.01 11.90
CA ALA A 89 34.80 1.02 11.68
C ALA A 89 34.24 2.43 11.87
N TYR A 90 33.04 2.71 11.34
CA TYR A 90 32.35 3.98 11.47
C TYR A 90 32.08 4.34 12.94
N LYS A 91 31.48 3.43 13.71
CA LYS A 91 31.23 3.62 15.15
C LYS A 91 32.53 3.83 15.94
N SER A 92 33.60 3.13 15.56
CA SER A 92 34.91 3.31 16.19
C SER A 92 35.46 4.71 15.92
N ILE A 93 35.37 5.21 14.68
CA ILE A 93 35.84 6.55 14.32
C ILE A 93 35.01 7.61 15.06
N GLU A 94 33.69 7.51 15.01
CA GLU A 94 32.78 8.43 15.68
C GLU A 94 33.04 8.48 17.20
N GLY A 95 33.21 7.33 17.85
CA GLY A 95 33.50 7.25 19.28
C GLY A 95 34.84 7.86 19.69
N THR A 96 35.82 7.91 18.78
CA THR A 96 37.11 8.58 19.06
C THR A 96 37.04 10.11 18.96
N GLY A 97 35.97 10.67 18.39
CA GLY A 97 35.79 12.12 18.21
C GLY A 97 36.84 12.79 17.30
N LYS A 98 37.71 12.01 16.65
CA LYS A 98 38.71 12.51 15.69
C LYS A 98 38.07 12.59 14.31
N ALA A 99 38.36 13.66 13.58
CA ALA A 99 38.00 13.80 12.17
C ALA A 99 38.89 12.85 11.33
N ALA A 100 38.60 11.55 11.37
CA ALA A 100 39.21 10.58 10.49
C ALA A 100 38.31 10.39 9.24
N PRO A 101 38.91 10.14 8.07
CA PRO A 101 38.13 9.85 6.86
C PRO A 101 37.28 8.60 7.07
N ILE A 102 35.99 8.73 6.86
CA ILE A 102 35.03 7.62 6.91
C ILE A 102 35.14 6.85 5.59
N PRO A 103 35.35 5.52 5.61
CA PRO A 103 35.38 4.73 4.40
C PRO A 103 34.06 4.83 3.63
N ASP A 104 34.10 4.62 2.31
CA ASP A 104 32.89 4.61 1.49
C ASP A 104 31.93 3.51 1.93
N LYS A 105 30.63 3.83 1.91
CA LYS A 105 29.59 2.87 2.27
C LYS A 105 29.53 1.77 1.20
N PRO A 106 29.68 0.48 1.56
CA PRO A 106 29.51 -0.61 0.60
C PRO A 106 28.05 -0.66 0.14
N SER A 107 27.86 -0.88 -1.16
CA SER A 107 26.56 -1.02 -1.81
C SER A 107 26.51 -2.34 -2.58
N TYR A 108 25.32 -2.91 -2.71
CA TYR A 108 25.08 -4.07 -3.56
C TYR A 108 24.05 -3.74 -4.63
N ASP A 109 24.08 -4.55 -5.68
CA ASP A 109 23.14 -4.48 -6.77
C ASP A 109 22.23 -5.73 -6.77
N LEU A 110 20.95 -5.52 -7.03
CA LEU A 110 19.94 -6.57 -7.11
C LEU A 110 19.69 -7.03 -8.55
N SER A 111 20.32 -6.42 -9.56
CA SER A 111 20.13 -6.74 -10.98
C SER A 111 20.27 -8.23 -11.29
N ALA A 112 21.36 -8.87 -10.86
CA ALA A 112 21.61 -10.29 -11.10
C ALA A 112 20.55 -11.18 -10.41
N THR A 113 20.06 -10.76 -9.24
CA THR A 113 19.01 -11.48 -8.51
C THR A 113 17.68 -11.39 -9.23
N ILE A 114 17.33 -10.21 -9.76
CA ILE A 114 16.10 -9.99 -10.52
C ILE A 114 16.11 -10.81 -11.81
N LEU A 115 17.21 -10.77 -12.57
CA LEU A 115 17.37 -11.54 -13.81
C LEU A 115 17.31 -13.05 -13.56
N GLY A 116 17.88 -13.53 -12.45
CA GLY A 116 17.81 -14.93 -12.08
C GLY A 116 16.40 -15.39 -11.65
N ARG A 117 15.61 -14.50 -11.04
CA ARG A 117 14.24 -14.80 -10.59
C ARG A 117 13.21 -14.68 -11.71
N TYR A 118 13.43 -13.76 -12.65
CA TYR A 118 12.55 -13.51 -13.79
C TYR A 118 13.32 -13.64 -15.11
N PRO A 119 13.48 -14.88 -15.63
CA PRO A 119 14.23 -15.11 -16.87
C PRO A 119 13.58 -14.47 -18.10
N THR A 120 12.27 -14.20 -18.05
CA THR A 120 11.53 -13.54 -19.13
C THR A 120 10.86 -12.27 -18.61
N PHE A 121 10.80 -11.26 -19.47
CA PHE A 121 10.10 -10.00 -19.15
C PHE A 121 8.63 -10.24 -18.83
N ALA A 122 7.99 -11.16 -19.55
CA ALA A 122 6.61 -11.52 -19.32
C ALA A 122 6.41 -12.02 -17.88
N ALA A 123 7.27 -12.93 -17.40
CA ALA A 123 7.23 -13.42 -16.02
C ALA A 123 7.41 -12.29 -14.99
N ALA A 124 8.32 -11.34 -15.25
CA ALA A 124 8.45 -10.16 -14.41
C ALA A 124 7.14 -9.35 -14.36
N LEU A 125 6.53 -9.09 -15.52
CA LEU A 125 5.30 -8.29 -15.62
C LEU A 125 4.10 -8.93 -14.88
N ALA A 126 4.03 -10.26 -14.80
CA ALA A 126 2.97 -10.96 -14.08
C ALA A 126 3.04 -10.76 -12.54
N ASP A 127 4.25 -10.63 -11.99
CA ASP A 127 4.49 -10.51 -10.54
C ASP A 127 4.56 -9.04 -10.07
N VAL A 128 4.30 -8.07 -10.96
CA VAL A 128 4.45 -6.63 -10.70
C VAL A 128 3.27 -6.03 -9.91
N ASN A 129 2.12 -6.71 -9.83
CA ASN A 129 0.90 -6.21 -9.17
C ASN A 129 1.13 -5.79 -7.71
N ASP A 130 1.73 -6.68 -6.91
CA ASP A 130 2.05 -6.41 -5.51
C ASP A 130 3.14 -5.34 -5.37
N ALA A 131 4.12 -5.36 -6.29
CA ALA A 131 5.20 -4.38 -6.33
C ALA A 131 4.67 -2.96 -6.53
N LEU A 132 3.78 -2.76 -7.50
CA LEU A 132 3.14 -1.48 -7.77
C LEU A 132 2.31 -1.03 -6.58
N SER A 133 1.39 -1.87 -6.09
CA SER A 133 0.51 -1.51 -4.98
C SER A 133 1.30 -1.06 -3.74
N MET A 134 2.42 -1.72 -3.46
CA MET A 134 3.29 -1.33 -2.37
C MET A 134 4.06 -0.03 -2.64
N VAL A 135 4.61 0.16 -3.84
CA VAL A 135 5.30 1.42 -4.20
C VAL A 135 4.36 2.62 -4.14
N PHE A 136 3.12 2.48 -4.64
CA PHE A 136 2.11 3.52 -4.56
C PHE A 136 1.72 3.86 -3.12
N LEU A 137 1.61 2.84 -2.24
CA LEU A 137 1.41 3.07 -0.81
C LEU A 137 2.58 3.87 -0.19
N TYR A 138 3.82 3.45 -0.43
CA TYR A 138 5.01 4.09 0.15
C TYR A 138 5.33 5.46 -0.47
N ALA A 139 4.81 5.77 -1.66
CA ALA A 139 4.86 7.10 -2.26
C ALA A 139 3.97 8.13 -1.54
N ILE A 140 2.90 7.67 -0.85
CA ILE A 140 1.99 8.53 -0.08
C ILE A 140 2.43 8.64 1.38
N LEU A 141 2.98 7.56 1.96
CA LEU A 141 3.41 7.55 3.35
C LEU A 141 4.58 8.52 3.59
N PRO A 142 4.48 9.45 4.56
CA PRO A 142 5.57 10.38 4.84
C PRO A 142 6.81 9.62 5.36
N PRO A 143 8.02 10.05 5.01
CA PRO A 143 9.24 9.45 5.54
C PRO A 143 9.29 9.69 7.05
N ALA A 144 9.64 8.64 7.79
CA ALA A 144 9.80 8.70 9.24
C ALA A 144 11.21 9.14 9.64
N ILE A 145 12.19 8.98 8.75
CA ILE A 145 13.59 9.33 8.96
C ILE A 145 14.08 10.18 7.78
N TYR A 146 14.62 11.35 8.11
CA TYR A 146 15.29 12.21 7.13
C TYR A 146 16.74 11.78 6.99
N ALA A 147 17.01 10.87 6.04
CA ALA A 147 18.34 10.39 5.74
C ALA A 147 18.47 9.99 4.27
N ASP A 148 19.67 10.18 3.72
CA ASP A 148 20.05 9.75 2.37
C ASP A 148 20.49 8.28 2.33
N THR A 149 20.58 7.61 3.50
CA THR A 149 21.09 6.25 3.63
C THR A 149 20.01 5.18 3.43
N THR A 150 20.43 4.04 2.87
CA THR A 150 19.60 2.82 2.70
C THR A 150 19.24 2.14 4.03
N ILE A 151 18.20 1.29 3.98
CA ILE A 151 17.50 0.51 5.04
C ILE A 151 18.41 -0.15 6.10
N GLU A 152 19.68 -0.38 5.80
CA GLU A 152 20.55 -1.27 6.57
C GLU A 152 20.77 -0.84 8.03
N GLY A 153 20.60 0.46 8.32
CA GLY A 153 20.57 1.01 9.68
C GLY A 153 19.19 1.43 10.19
N HIS A 154 18.15 1.45 9.34
CA HIS A 154 16.88 2.12 9.63
C HIS A 154 15.70 1.14 9.62
N ALA A 155 14.95 1.09 10.72
CA ALA A 155 13.73 0.29 10.81
C ALA A 155 12.51 0.95 10.11
N TYR A 156 12.67 2.16 9.59
CA TYR A 156 11.60 2.99 9.05
C TYR A 156 11.94 3.58 7.68
N LEU A 157 10.91 4.05 6.98
CA LEU A 157 11.03 4.65 5.64
C LEU A 157 11.92 5.91 5.67
N THR A 158 12.93 5.94 4.80
CA THR A 158 13.82 7.08 4.61
C THR A 158 13.33 8.01 3.50
N THR A 159 13.75 9.28 3.54
CA THR A 159 13.39 10.26 2.49
C THR A 159 13.81 9.81 1.09
N SER A 160 15.02 9.27 0.94
CA SER A 160 15.54 8.80 -0.35
C SER A 160 14.63 7.72 -0.97
N MET A 161 14.30 6.67 -0.20
CA MET A 161 13.40 5.61 -0.69
C MET A 161 11.99 6.12 -1.00
N HIS A 162 11.46 7.02 -0.18
CA HIS A 162 10.16 7.62 -0.40
C HIS A 162 10.12 8.40 -1.73
N GLU A 163 11.18 9.15 -2.02
CA GLU A 163 11.31 9.88 -3.28
C GLU A 163 11.45 8.93 -4.47
N GLU A 164 12.23 7.85 -4.34
CA GLU A 164 12.28 6.80 -5.36
C GLU A 164 10.91 6.18 -5.63
N CYS A 165 10.10 5.93 -4.60
CA CYS A 165 8.73 5.42 -4.76
C CYS A 165 7.86 6.40 -5.55
N LYS A 166 7.94 7.70 -5.24
CA LYS A 166 7.22 8.76 -5.97
C LYS A 166 7.64 8.81 -7.44
N GLN A 167 8.95 8.74 -7.71
CA GLN A 167 9.48 8.77 -9.06
C GLN A 167 9.01 7.55 -9.87
N ILE A 168 9.08 6.34 -9.30
CA ILE A 168 8.61 5.13 -9.98
C ILE A 168 7.09 5.14 -10.18
N ALA A 169 6.30 5.58 -9.20
CA ALA A 169 4.85 5.71 -9.34
C ALA A 169 4.48 6.71 -10.45
N LYS A 170 5.15 7.87 -10.49
CA LYS A 170 4.96 8.87 -11.56
C LYS A 170 5.35 8.30 -12.92
N ARG A 171 6.52 7.67 -13.01
CA ARG A 171 7.02 7.02 -14.22
C ARG A 171 6.00 6.00 -14.73
N TRP A 172 5.54 5.09 -13.87
CA TRP A 172 4.52 4.09 -14.23
C TRP A 172 3.24 4.72 -14.78
N ARG A 173 2.68 5.76 -14.12
CA ARG A 173 1.49 6.46 -14.62
C ARG A 173 1.72 7.01 -16.03
N THR A 174 2.83 7.72 -16.25
CA THR A 174 3.17 8.26 -17.57
C THR A 174 3.34 7.17 -18.63
N LEU A 175 3.86 6.00 -18.29
CA LEU A 175 3.95 4.87 -19.23
C LEU A 175 2.57 4.35 -19.64
N VAL A 176 1.68 4.18 -18.67
CA VAL A 176 0.32 3.71 -18.93
C VAL A 176 -0.44 4.73 -19.78
N GLU A 177 -0.33 6.02 -19.47
CA GLU A 177 -0.91 7.13 -20.26
C GLU A 177 -0.39 7.13 -21.70
N LYS A 178 0.93 7.10 -21.91
CA LYS A 178 1.53 7.12 -23.26
C LYS A 178 1.11 5.93 -24.11
N LYS A 179 0.99 4.74 -23.51
CA LYS A 179 0.53 3.54 -24.20
C LYS A 179 -0.99 3.47 -24.34
N ARG A 180 -1.75 4.37 -23.70
CA ARG A 180 -3.20 4.27 -23.51
C ARG A 180 -3.59 2.84 -23.10
N ALA A 181 -2.83 2.29 -22.15
CA ALA A 181 -2.91 0.88 -21.76
C ALA A 181 -3.95 0.63 -20.67
N LEU A 182 -4.50 1.66 -20.04
CA LEU A 182 -5.53 1.51 -19.02
C LEU A 182 -6.79 0.90 -19.63
N ARG A 183 -7.37 -0.09 -18.94
CA ARG A 183 -8.51 -0.87 -19.42
C ARG A 183 -9.69 -0.82 -18.47
N LYS A 184 -9.45 -0.84 -17.17
CA LYS A 184 -10.48 -0.78 -16.14
C LYS A 184 -10.02 0.11 -14.98
N GLY A 185 -10.99 0.74 -14.32
CA GLY A 185 -10.79 1.59 -13.16
C GLY A 185 -11.94 1.46 -12.18
N PHE A 186 -11.65 1.43 -10.89
CA PHE A 186 -12.68 1.31 -9.85
C PHE A 186 -12.30 2.11 -8.61
N ILE A 187 -13.18 3.04 -8.23
CA ILE A 187 -13.07 3.79 -6.97
C ILE A 187 -13.62 2.93 -5.83
N SER A 188 -12.80 2.67 -4.81
CA SER A 188 -13.17 1.91 -3.62
C SER A 188 -12.94 2.73 -2.36
N ILE A 189 -13.35 2.21 -1.20
CA ILE A 189 -13.06 2.78 0.12
C ILE A 189 -11.54 2.79 0.39
N LYS A 190 -10.80 1.81 -0.15
CA LYS A 190 -9.35 1.68 0.07
C LYS A 190 -8.52 2.62 -0.82
N GLY A 191 -9.04 2.99 -1.98
CA GLY A 191 -8.29 3.71 -3.01
C GLY A 191 -8.87 3.45 -4.39
N TYR A 192 -8.07 3.75 -5.41
CA TYR A 192 -8.38 3.56 -6.81
C TYR A 192 -7.70 2.28 -7.30
N TYR A 193 -8.49 1.37 -7.84
CA TYR A 193 -8.02 0.15 -8.47
C TYR A 193 -7.91 0.37 -9.97
N TYR A 194 -6.80 -0.04 -10.56
CA TYR A 194 -6.54 0.11 -11.99
C TYR A 194 -6.11 -1.21 -12.60
N GLU A 195 -6.54 -1.44 -13.84
CA GLU A 195 -6.04 -2.50 -14.71
C GLU A 195 -5.45 -1.89 -15.98
N ALA A 196 -4.19 -2.20 -16.27
CA ALA A 196 -3.58 -1.90 -17.56
C ALA A 196 -3.27 -3.21 -18.30
N VAL A 197 -3.55 -3.26 -19.60
CA VAL A 197 -3.24 -4.42 -20.44
C VAL A 197 -2.19 -4.05 -21.47
N PHE A 198 -1.11 -4.80 -21.50
CA PHE A 198 -0.04 -4.63 -22.48
C PHE A 198 -0.11 -5.74 -23.53
N HIS A 199 -0.87 -5.52 -24.61
CA HIS A 199 -1.11 -6.50 -25.67
C HIS A 199 0.19 -7.05 -26.30
N GLU A 200 1.21 -6.20 -26.41
CA GLU A 200 2.53 -6.52 -26.95
C GLU A 200 3.27 -7.64 -26.19
N TYR A 201 2.91 -7.89 -24.92
CA TYR A 201 3.54 -8.89 -24.06
C TYR A 201 2.60 -10.05 -23.74
N GLY A 202 1.76 -10.43 -24.71
CA GLY A 202 0.82 -11.54 -24.60
C GLY A 202 -0.47 -11.17 -23.86
N GLY A 203 -0.88 -9.89 -23.90
CA GLY A 203 -2.14 -9.45 -23.32
C GLY A 203 -2.22 -9.55 -21.80
N ARG A 204 -1.09 -9.56 -21.10
CA ARG A 204 -1.06 -9.63 -19.63
C ARG A 204 -1.68 -8.37 -19.03
N SER A 205 -2.62 -8.56 -18.12
CA SER A 205 -3.18 -7.50 -17.29
C SER A 205 -2.32 -7.28 -16.05
N VAL A 206 -2.06 -6.01 -15.75
CA VAL A 206 -1.36 -5.56 -14.55
C VAL A 206 -2.36 -4.78 -13.71
N MET A 207 -2.51 -5.21 -12.47
CA MET A 207 -3.49 -4.71 -11.51
C MET A 207 -2.77 -4.05 -10.35
N TRP A 208 -3.16 -2.83 -9.99
CA TRP A 208 -2.61 -2.17 -8.80
C TRP A 208 -3.63 -1.28 -8.11
N VAL A 209 -3.34 -0.98 -6.84
CA VAL A 209 -4.12 -0.05 -6.02
C VAL A 209 -3.32 1.21 -5.77
N ASP A 210 -3.91 2.36 -6.11
CA ASP A 210 -3.44 3.69 -5.74
C ASP A 210 -4.26 4.15 -4.52
N PRO A 211 -3.67 4.14 -3.30
CA PRO A 211 -4.44 4.41 -2.09
C PRO A 211 -4.93 5.86 -2.04
N HIS A 212 -6.05 6.08 -1.36
CA HIS A 212 -6.49 7.44 -1.07
C HIS A 212 -5.43 8.17 -0.23
N ASN A 213 -5.14 9.41 -0.61
CA ASN A 213 -4.22 10.27 0.14
C ASN A 213 -4.88 10.82 1.40
N PHE A 214 -5.15 9.95 2.36
CA PHE A 214 -5.53 10.36 3.71
C PHE A 214 -4.29 10.69 4.52
N ALA A 215 -4.38 11.73 5.36
CA ALA A 215 -3.35 12.06 6.35
C ALA A 215 -3.09 10.82 7.21
N SER A 216 -2.04 10.08 6.88
CA SER A 216 -1.83 8.75 7.42
C SER A 216 -1.44 8.84 8.88
N SER A 217 -2.18 8.15 9.75
CA SER A 217 -1.76 7.90 11.12
C SER A 217 -0.48 7.06 11.11
N LYS A 218 0.43 7.29 12.08
CA LYS A 218 1.64 6.49 12.24
C LYS A 218 1.32 5.00 12.08
N PRO A 219 2.13 4.25 11.31
CA PRO A 219 1.83 2.85 11.05
C PRO A 219 1.80 2.03 12.36
N SER A 220 1.00 0.97 12.35
CA SER A 220 0.77 0.13 13.53
C SER A 220 2.07 -0.52 14.00
N LYS A 221 2.32 -0.49 15.32
CA LYS A 221 3.44 -1.19 15.96
C LYS A 221 3.43 -2.72 15.73
N ALA A 222 2.31 -3.27 15.26
CA ALA A 222 2.19 -4.69 14.95
C ALA A 222 2.87 -5.09 13.62
N ILE A 223 3.28 -4.12 12.79
CA ILE A 223 3.88 -4.39 11.48
C ILE A 223 5.40 -4.34 11.60
N GLU A 224 6.08 -5.41 11.18
CA GLU A 224 7.54 -5.44 11.10
C GLU A 224 8.03 -4.65 9.88
N HIS A 225 8.22 -3.34 10.04
CA HIS A 225 8.59 -2.42 8.97
C HIS A 225 9.86 -2.81 8.21
N ARG A 226 10.86 -3.37 8.90
CA ARG A 226 12.13 -3.76 8.29
C ARG A 226 11.96 -4.84 7.20
N ILE A 227 10.99 -5.75 7.38
CA ILE A 227 10.62 -6.74 6.36
C ILE A 227 10.02 -6.04 5.16
N MET A 228 9.03 -5.16 5.39
CA MET A 228 8.34 -4.43 4.31
C MET A 228 9.31 -3.57 3.50
N LEU A 229 10.28 -2.93 4.13
CA LEU A 229 11.30 -2.14 3.45
C LEU A 229 12.23 -3.01 2.59
N SER A 230 12.53 -4.24 3.03
CA SER A 230 13.32 -5.18 2.23
C SER A 230 12.55 -5.65 0.98
N TYR A 231 11.23 -5.84 1.09
CA TYR A 231 10.39 -6.03 -0.10
C TYR A 231 10.38 -4.77 -0.98
N LEU A 232 10.30 -3.58 -0.38
CA LEU A 232 10.20 -2.31 -1.11
C LEU A 232 11.40 -2.07 -2.01
N GLU A 233 12.60 -2.28 -1.47
CA GLU A 233 13.84 -2.15 -2.24
C GLU A 233 13.94 -3.16 -3.39
N PHE A 234 13.56 -4.42 -3.14
CA PHE A 234 13.51 -5.42 -4.19
C PHE A 234 12.51 -5.03 -5.29
N TYR A 235 11.32 -4.57 -4.89
CA TYR A 235 10.27 -4.12 -5.81
C TYR A 235 10.63 -2.85 -6.56
N LEU A 236 11.29 -1.88 -5.92
CA LEU A 236 11.82 -0.68 -6.59
C LEU A 236 12.83 -1.09 -7.68
N SER A 237 13.74 -1.99 -7.36
CA SER A 237 14.70 -2.51 -8.32
C SER A 237 14.01 -3.24 -9.48
N LEU A 238 13.04 -4.12 -9.18
CA LEU A 238 12.24 -4.82 -10.19
C LEU A 238 11.49 -3.82 -11.11
N LEU A 239 10.82 -2.83 -10.53
CA LEU A 239 10.05 -1.84 -11.27
C LEU A 239 10.94 -0.91 -12.10
N LYS A 240 12.16 -0.61 -11.65
CA LYS A 240 13.15 0.12 -12.46
C LYS A 240 13.46 -0.64 -13.74
N PHE A 241 13.71 -1.95 -13.66
CA PHE A 241 13.91 -2.81 -14.84
C PHE A 241 12.67 -2.86 -15.73
N VAL A 242 11.49 -3.06 -15.13
CA VAL A 242 10.25 -3.18 -15.89
C VAL A 242 9.93 -1.89 -16.63
N CYS A 243 9.96 -0.74 -15.94
CA CYS A 243 9.72 0.56 -16.56
C CYS A 243 10.76 0.87 -17.64
N PHE A 244 12.04 0.55 -17.40
CA PHE A 244 13.10 0.76 -18.40
C PHE A 244 12.87 -0.05 -19.66
N LYS A 245 12.54 -1.35 -19.53
CA LYS A 245 12.26 -2.21 -20.68
C LYS A 245 11.03 -1.72 -21.45
N LEU A 246 9.95 -1.36 -20.76
CA LEU A 246 8.75 -0.79 -21.39
C LEU A 246 9.10 0.46 -22.17
N GLU A 247 9.78 1.44 -21.55
CA GLU A 247 10.19 2.70 -22.19
C GLU A 247 11.02 2.50 -23.43
N ASN A 248 12.05 1.66 -23.34
CA ASN A 248 12.94 1.38 -24.46
C ASN A 248 12.17 0.73 -25.62
N ASP A 249 11.26 -0.20 -25.32
CA ASP A 249 10.41 -0.84 -26.33
C ASP A 249 9.37 0.12 -26.93
N MET A 250 9.01 1.22 -26.25
CA MET A 250 8.20 2.29 -26.86
C MET A 250 9.04 3.17 -27.76
N ALA A 251 10.20 3.62 -27.26
CA ALA A 251 11.10 4.50 -27.99
C ALA A 251 11.58 3.87 -29.31
N LEU A 252 11.86 2.56 -29.29
CA LEU A 252 12.22 1.80 -30.49
C LEU A 252 11.09 1.82 -31.52
N ARG A 253 9.85 1.56 -31.11
CA ARG A 253 8.68 1.58 -32.01
C ARG A 253 8.37 2.98 -32.54
N GLU A 254 8.54 4.01 -31.71
CA GLU A 254 8.39 5.40 -32.14
C GLU A 254 9.47 5.80 -33.16
N ALA A 255 10.69 5.26 -33.05
CA ALA A 255 11.72 5.42 -34.07
C ALA A 255 11.36 4.70 -35.38
N GLU A 256 10.98 3.41 -35.30
CA GLU A 256 10.56 2.62 -36.46
C GLU A 256 9.40 3.28 -37.23
N ASN A 257 8.35 3.73 -36.51
CA ASN A 257 7.22 4.41 -37.14
C ASN A 257 7.64 5.74 -37.82
N ARG A 258 8.58 6.48 -37.25
CA ARG A 258 9.08 7.72 -37.86
C ARG A 258 9.84 7.42 -39.15
N ASP A 259 10.72 6.43 -39.14
CA ASP A 259 11.48 6.01 -40.32
C ASP A 259 10.56 5.48 -41.42
N GLU A 260 9.50 4.74 -41.06
CA GLU A 260 8.46 4.31 -42.00
C GLU A 260 7.70 5.49 -42.62
N VAL A 261 7.32 6.50 -41.82
CA VAL A 261 6.64 7.70 -42.32
C VAL A 261 7.54 8.47 -43.28
N LEU A 262 8.82 8.65 -42.92
CA LEU A 262 9.84 9.28 -43.77
C LEU A 262 10.06 8.50 -45.09
N ALA A 263 10.05 7.17 -45.04
CA ALA A 263 10.15 6.33 -46.23
C ALA A 263 8.88 6.38 -47.09
N SER A 264 7.70 6.42 -46.47
CA SER A 264 6.40 6.54 -47.16
C SER A 264 6.14 7.93 -47.74
N ALA A 265 6.74 8.99 -47.20
CA ALA A 265 6.69 10.33 -47.79
C ALA A 265 7.34 10.39 -49.19
N ASN A 266 8.17 9.38 -49.53
CA ASN A 266 8.83 9.25 -50.83
C ASN A 266 8.15 8.23 -51.78
N SER A 267 6.97 7.69 -51.44
CA SER A 267 6.18 6.79 -52.31
C SER A 267 4.66 7.04 -52.17
N GLU A 268 3.86 6.73 -53.19
CA GLU A 268 2.40 6.90 -53.11
C GLU A 268 1.80 6.12 -51.92
N PRO A 269 0.80 6.67 -51.23
CA PRO A 269 0.31 6.11 -49.97
C PRO A 269 -0.33 4.73 -50.22
N PRO A 270 0.12 3.66 -49.52
CA PRO A 270 -0.51 2.37 -49.65
C PRO A 270 -1.92 2.43 -49.05
N ARG A 271 -2.93 2.18 -49.90
CA ARG A 271 -4.37 2.24 -49.58
C ARG A 271 -4.86 1.23 -48.53
N ASN A 272 -4.02 0.33 -48.04
CA ASN A 272 -4.38 -0.65 -47.03
C ASN A 272 -3.17 -0.95 -46.14
N ARG A 273 -3.12 -0.33 -44.96
CA ARG A 273 -2.27 -0.83 -43.86
C ARG A 273 -3.13 -1.07 -42.64
N VAL A 274 -3.49 -2.35 -42.53
CA VAL A 274 -3.80 -3.15 -41.34
C VAL A 274 -4.32 -2.32 -40.17
N ALA A 275 -5.63 -2.39 -39.97
CA ALA A 275 -6.29 -2.07 -38.72
C ALA A 275 -5.56 -2.79 -37.57
N ARG A 276 -4.59 -2.12 -36.95
CA ARG A 276 -4.26 -2.39 -35.54
C ARG A 276 -5.57 -2.08 -34.83
N GLN A 277 -6.09 -3.03 -34.06
CA GLN A 277 -7.24 -2.83 -33.17
C GLN A 277 -6.93 -1.73 -32.16
N ILE A 278 -6.97 -0.48 -32.61
CA ILE A 278 -7.34 0.66 -31.80
C ILE A 278 -8.85 0.45 -31.72
N GLU A 279 -9.32 -0.14 -30.63
CA GLU A 279 -10.73 0.04 -30.26
C GLU A 279 -10.97 1.55 -30.32
N SER A 280 -11.70 2.01 -31.33
CA SER A 280 -11.69 3.42 -31.75
C SER A 280 -12.27 4.28 -30.63
N LEU A 281 -11.38 4.88 -29.83
CA LEU A 281 -11.70 5.88 -28.81
C LEU A 281 -11.87 7.28 -29.45
N ASP A 282 -11.99 7.36 -30.77
CA ASP A 282 -12.15 8.60 -31.55
C ASP A 282 -13.26 9.52 -31.00
N ALA A 283 -14.28 8.92 -30.37
CA ALA A 283 -15.36 9.66 -29.71
C ALA A 283 -14.87 10.50 -28.51
N PHE A 284 -13.89 10.00 -27.76
CA PHE A 284 -13.30 10.68 -26.60
C PHE A 284 -12.29 11.76 -26.99
N GLU A 285 -11.60 11.61 -28.13
CA GLU A 285 -10.59 12.57 -28.59
C GLU A 285 -11.19 13.94 -28.93
N ARG A 286 -12.50 14.00 -29.20
CA ARG A 286 -13.24 15.25 -29.46
C ARG A 286 -13.76 15.93 -28.19
N LEU A 287 -13.62 15.28 -27.03
CA LEU A 287 -14.16 15.77 -25.77
C LEU A 287 -13.08 16.49 -24.98
N LYS A 288 -13.43 17.69 -24.51
CA LYS A 288 -12.61 18.48 -23.60
C LYS A 288 -13.25 18.58 -22.23
N PHE A 289 -12.49 18.20 -21.21
CA PHE A 289 -12.94 18.12 -19.83
C PHE A 289 -12.27 19.19 -18.97
N TYR A 290 -13.03 19.80 -18.07
CA TYR A 290 -12.50 20.56 -16.94
C TYR A 290 -12.69 19.78 -15.65
N ILE A 291 -11.65 19.71 -14.81
CA ILE A 291 -11.71 19.02 -13.51
C ILE A 291 -11.76 20.06 -12.39
N SER A 292 -12.88 20.08 -11.65
CA SER A 292 -13.03 20.99 -10.52
C SER A 292 -12.12 20.64 -9.34
N ARG A 293 -11.86 21.62 -8.46
CA ARG A 293 -11.02 21.46 -7.26
C ARG A 293 -11.51 20.40 -6.28
N GLU A 294 -12.81 20.10 -6.29
CA GLU A 294 -13.43 19.13 -5.39
C GLU A 294 -13.27 17.69 -5.90
N ALA A 295 -13.12 17.51 -7.21
CA ALA A 295 -12.76 16.22 -7.79
C ALA A 295 -11.25 16.00 -7.64
N ASN A 296 -10.81 14.73 -7.57
CA ASN A 296 -9.39 14.42 -7.49
C ASN A 296 -8.73 14.53 -8.88
N PRO A 297 -7.92 15.57 -9.17
CA PRO A 297 -7.40 15.82 -10.51
C PRO A 297 -6.38 14.77 -10.95
N VAL A 298 -5.68 14.12 -10.01
CA VAL A 298 -4.68 13.11 -10.32
C VAL A 298 -5.34 11.87 -10.93
N HIS A 299 -6.39 11.35 -10.30
CA HIS A 299 -7.03 10.11 -10.74
C HIS A 299 -7.99 10.32 -11.91
N VAL A 300 -8.79 11.39 -11.88
CA VAL A 300 -9.69 11.73 -12.99
C VAL A 300 -8.87 12.09 -14.23
N GLY A 301 -7.82 12.91 -14.07
CA GLY A 301 -6.93 13.28 -15.16
C GLY A 301 -6.21 12.08 -15.76
N PHE A 302 -5.70 11.17 -14.92
CA PHE A 302 -5.06 9.93 -15.38
C PHE A 302 -6.00 9.07 -16.25
N VAL A 303 -7.27 8.93 -15.88
CA VAL A 303 -8.25 8.17 -16.68
C VAL A 303 -8.57 8.89 -17.98
N LEU A 304 -8.84 10.20 -17.94
CA LEU A 304 -9.14 11.00 -19.13
C LEU A 304 -7.97 11.01 -20.13
N ALA A 305 -6.74 11.10 -19.65
CA ALA A 305 -5.55 11.03 -20.49
C ALA A 305 -5.43 9.67 -21.20
N ASN A 306 -5.78 8.57 -20.52
CA ASN A 306 -5.80 7.24 -21.13
C ASN A 306 -6.93 7.05 -22.14
N LEU A 307 -8.06 7.75 -21.98
CA LEU A 307 -9.16 7.80 -22.95
C LEU A 307 -8.82 8.70 -24.16
N GLY A 308 -7.76 9.50 -24.09
CA GLY A 308 -7.37 10.43 -25.16
C GLY A 308 -8.08 11.78 -25.12
N CYS A 309 -8.79 12.10 -24.04
CA CYS A 309 -9.49 13.38 -23.89
C CYS A 309 -8.51 14.53 -23.64
N GLU A 310 -8.87 15.74 -24.07
CA GLU A 310 -8.15 16.96 -23.69
C GLU A 310 -8.62 17.46 -22.32
N ILE A 311 -7.69 17.86 -21.45
CA ILE A 311 -7.99 18.43 -20.14
C ILE A 311 -7.73 19.93 -20.19
N SER A 312 -8.78 20.73 -20.02
CA SER A 312 -8.69 22.18 -19.92
C SER A 312 -8.09 22.60 -18.58
N SER A 313 -7.15 23.55 -18.62
CA SER A 313 -6.58 24.19 -17.43
C SER A 313 -7.46 25.32 -16.90
N THR A 314 -8.26 25.96 -17.76
CA THR A 314 -9.18 27.05 -17.43
C THR A 314 -10.62 26.55 -17.39
N TYR A 315 -11.44 27.16 -16.53
CA TYR A 315 -12.81 26.73 -16.27
C TYR A 315 -13.85 27.33 -17.23
N ASP A 316 -13.45 28.35 -17.98
CA ASP A 316 -14.27 29.20 -18.85
C ASP A 316 -13.90 29.07 -20.34
N ALA A 317 -13.08 28.06 -20.70
CA ALA A 317 -12.73 27.84 -22.09
C ALA A 317 -13.99 27.47 -22.91
N PRO A 318 -14.20 28.09 -24.08
CA PRO A 318 -15.46 27.97 -24.84
C PRO A 318 -15.66 26.61 -25.50
N ASP A 319 -14.61 25.80 -25.54
CA ASP A 319 -14.56 24.47 -26.13
C ASP A 319 -14.70 23.34 -25.08
N ILE A 320 -14.95 23.69 -23.81
CA ILE A 320 -15.22 22.71 -22.76
C ILE A 320 -16.55 22.02 -23.05
N THR A 321 -16.53 20.69 -23.06
CA THR A 321 -17.72 19.86 -23.23
C THR A 321 -18.26 19.36 -21.90
N HIS A 322 -17.37 18.99 -20.98
CA HIS A 322 -17.73 18.34 -19.72
C HIS A 322 -17.03 18.99 -18.54
N TYR A 323 -17.76 19.16 -17.44
CA TYR A 323 -17.26 19.69 -16.17
C TYR A 323 -17.38 18.63 -15.08
N VAL A 324 -16.25 18.11 -14.59
CA VAL A 324 -16.22 17.05 -13.57
C VAL A 324 -16.22 17.65 -12.18
N THR A 325 -17.26 17.37 -11.39
CA THR A 325 -17.38 17.86 -10.01
C THR A 325 -18.05 16.87 -9.07
N ASP A 326 -17.59 16.86 -7.82
CA ASP A 326 -18.13 16.03 -6.73
C ASP A 326 -19.01 16.84 -5.75
N ARG A 327 -19.45 18.04 -6.17
CA ARG A 327 -20.36 18.86 -5.36
C ARG A 327 -21.79 18.31 -5.43
N PRO A 328 -22.56 18.39 -4.33
CA PRO A 328 -23.98 17.98 -4.32
C PRO A 328 -24.88 18.97 -5.08
N SER A 329 -24.44 20.22 -5.27
CA SER A 329 -25.17 21.26 -6.00
C SER A 329 -24.19 22.26 -6.61
N VAL A 330 -24.61 22.97 -7.65
CA VAL A 330 -23.84 24.10 -8.20
C VAL A 330 -23.81 25.24 -7.16
N PRO A 331 -22.65 25.89 -6.93
CA PRO A 331 -22.56 27.02 -6.03
C PRO A 331 -23.52 28.15 -6.42
N PHE A 332 -24.14 28.79 -5.44
CA PHE A 332 -25.16 29.83 -5.64
C PHE A 332 -24.69 31.03 -6.49
N ASN A 333 -23.38 31.29 -6.52
CA ASN A 333 -22.77 32.41 -7.27
C ASN A 333 -22.22 32.00 -8.65
N GLU A 334 -22.31 30.73 -9.05
CA GLU A 334 -21.83 30.24 -10.33
C GLU A 334 -23.01 29.94 -11.26
N GLN A 335 -23.09 30.66 -12.39
CA GLN A 335 -24.03 30.31 -13.45
C GLN A 335 -23.50 29.07 -14.18
N LYS A 336 -24.38 28.06 -14.35
CA LYS A 336 -24.05 26.91 -15.19
C LYS A 336 -23.79 27.39 -16.62
N LEU A 337 -22.69 26.95 -17.21
CA LEU A 337 -22.45 27.11 -18.64
C LEU A 337 -23.45 26.23 -19.38
N GLN A 338 -24.33 26.83 -20.19
CA GLN A 338 -25.43 26.13 -20.85
C GLN A 338 -24.95 25.08 -21.86
N HIS A 339 -23.73 25.23 -22.39
CA HIS A 339 -23.12 24.32 -23.36
C HIS A 339 -22.31 23.19 -22.73
N VAL A 340 -22.24 23.12 -21.40
CA VAL A 340 -21.37 22.19 -20.67
C VAL A 340 -22.16 21.20 -19.86
N ASP A 341 -21.81 19.92 -20.02
CA ASP A 341 -22.36 18.83 -19.24
C ASP A 341 -21.63 18.70 -17.89
N TYR A 342 -22.37 18.87 -16.80
CA TYR A 342 -21.82 18.75 -15.45
C TYR A 342 -21.98 17.32 -14.94
N VAL A 343 -20.87 16.62 -14.72
CA VAL A 343 -20.85 15.19 -14.38
C VAL A 343 -20.07 14.89 -13.10
N GLN A 344 -20.49 13.84 -12.40
CA GLN A 344 -19.75 13.30 -11.25
C GLN A 344 -18.53 12.49 -11.70
N PRO A 345 -17.47 12.36 -10.86
CA PRO A 345 -16.26 11.61 -11.22
C PRO A 345 -16.53 10.16 -11.66
N GLN A 346 -17.58 9.51 -11.13
CA GLN A 346 -17.95 8.14 -11.47
C GLN A 346 -18.21 7.95 -12.98
N TYR A 347 -18.76 8.96 -13.66
CA TYR A 347 -18.99 8.93 -15.11
C TYR A 347 -17.72 8.60 -15.89
N VAL A 348 -16.59 9.20 -15.51
CA VAL A 348 -15.30 9.01 -16.18
C VAL A 348 -14.81 7.57 -16.04
N PHE A 349 -15.00 6.96 -14.86
CA PHE A 349 -14.60 5.57 -14.62
C PHE A 349 -15.54 4.59 -15.32
N ASP A 350 -16.84 4.86 -15.36
CA ASP A 350 -17.81 4.02 -16.06
C ASP A 350 -17.60 4.07 -17.58
N CYS A 351 -17.33 5.25 -18.14
CA CYS A 351 -16.90 5.41 -19.53
C CYS A 351 -15.63 4.62 -19.86
N LEU A 352 -14.63 4.64 -18.96
CA LEU A 352 -13.42 3.81 -19.10
C LEU A 352 -13.75 2.32 -19.14
N ASN A 353 -14.55 1.85 -18.19
CA ASN A 353 -14.90 0.43 -18.05
C ASN A 353 -15.73 -0.08 -19.24
N GLN A 354 -16.60 0.76 -19.81
CA GLN A 354 -17.45 0.42 -20.95
C GLN A 354 -16.82 0.75 -22.32
N ARG A 355 -15.64 1.38 -22.35
CA ARG A 355 -14.94 1.81 -23.59
C ARG A 355 -15.82 2.66 -24.52
N SER A 356 -16.77 3.40 -23.97
CA SER A 356 -17.75 4.16 -24.74
C SER A 356 -18.21 5.39 -23.96
N VAL A 357 -18.56 6.45 -24.69
CA VAL A 357 -19.13 7.66 -24.10
C VAL A 357 -20.55 7.34 -23.65
N LEU A 358 -20.79 7.40 -22.35
CA LEU A 358 -22.09 7.08 -21.78
C LEU A 358 -23.03 8.29 -21.83
N PRO A 359 -24.35 8.09 -21.79
CA PRO A 359 -25.28 9.19 -21.56
C PRO A 359 -24.99 9.88 -20.22
N VAL A 360 -25.04 11.21 -20.22
CA VAL A 360 -24.81 12.04 -19.02
C VAL A 360 -25.93 11.89 -17.98
N SER A 361 -27.14 11.49 -18.42
CA SER A 361 -28.29 11.27 -17.54
C SER A 361 -27.98 10.21 -16.47
N GLY A 362 -28.23 10.54 -15.21
CA GLY A 362 -27.92 9.70 -14.06
C GLY A 362 -26.56 10.01 -13.42
N TYR A 363 -25.70 10.79 -14.08
CA TYR A 363 -24.39 11.21 -13.57
C TYR A 363 -24.33 12.71 -13.27
N GLY A 364 -25.44 13.43 -13.44
CA GLY A 364 -25.51 14.87 -13.22
C GLY A 364 -25.26 15.27 -11.77
N ILE A 365 -24.99 16.55 -11.54
CA ILE A 365 -24.85 17.10 -10.18
C ILE A 365 -26.13 16.86 -9.36
N GLY A 366 -25.98 16.23 -8.18
CA GLY A 366 -27.09 15.95 -7.27
C GLY A 366 -27.94 14.74 -7.68
N GLU A 367 -27.68 14.12 -8.83
CA GLU A 367 -28.31 12.88 -9.24
C GLU A 367 -27.67 11.68 -8.54
N ARG A 368 -28.44 10.61 -8.39
CA ARG A 368 -27.91 9.37 -7.84
C ARG A 368 -27.27 8.55 -8.96
N CYS A 369 -25.94 8.47 -8.94
CA CYS A 369 -25.18 7.65 -9.89
C CYS A 369 -25.67 6.19 -9.91
N PRO A 370 -25.54 5.52 -11.08
CA PRO A 370 -25.74 4.08 -11.18
C PRO A 370 -24.91 3.30 -10.15
N PRO A 371 -25.32 2.08 -9.78
CA PRO A 371 -24.57 1.27 -8.82
C PRO A 371 -23.13 1.05 -9.30
N HIS A 372 -22.16 1.57 -8.55
CA HIS A 372 -20.74 1.45 -8.82
C HIS A 372 -20.26 0.01 -8.56
N ARG A 373 -20.31 -0.85 -9.58
CA ARG A 373 -19.89 -2.26 -9.48
C ARG A 373 -18.44 -2.42 -9.89
N SER A 374 -17.73 -3.31 -9.19
CA SER A 374 -16.36 -3.66 -9.55
C SER A 374 -16.34 -4.26 -10.96
N PRO A 375 -15.52 -3.74 -11.90
CA PRO A 375 -15.35 -4.31 -13.23
C PRO A 375 -14.37 -5.50 -13.22
N PHE A 376 -13.79 -5.79 -12.05
CA PHE A 376 -12.97 -6.97 -11.79
C PHE A 376 -13.89 -8.10 -11.41
N VAL A 377 -14.44 -8.76 -12.42
CA VAL A 377 -15.09 -10.06 -12.25
C VAL A 377 -13.96 -11.04 -11.98
N VAL A 378 -13.92 -11.58 -10.77
CA VAL A 378 -13.30 -12.89 -10.58
C VAL A 378 -14.25 -13.81 -11.34
N GLU A 379 -13.84 -14.33 -12.50
CA GLU A 379 -14.47 -15.55 -12.97
C GLU A 379 -14.33 -16.48 -11.77
N ASP A 380 -15.43 -16.77 -11.11
CA ASP A 380 -15.52 -17.93 -10.25
C ASP A 380 -15.17 -19.06 -11.20
N THR A 381 -13.86 -19.35 -11.33
CA THR A 381 -13.39 -20.64 -11.81
C THR A 381 -14.22 -21.57 -10.98
N GLU A 382 -15.16 -22.22 -11.67
CA GLU A 382 -16.28 -22.96 -11.13
C GLU A 382 -15.93 -23.43 -9.73
N ASP A 383 -16.78 -23.07 -8.75
CA ASP A 383 -16.88 -23.84 -7.52
C ASP A 383 -16.78 -25.30 -7.94
N VAL A 384 -15.57 -25.88 -7.87
CA VAL A 384 -15.37 -27.32 -7.95
C VAL A 384 -16.25 -27.74 -6.79
N PRO A 385 -17.42 -28.35 -7.04
CA PRO A 385 -18.31 -28.69 -5.96
C PRO A 385 -17.44 -29.52 -5.02
N MET A 386 -17.24 -29.00 -3.81
CA MET A 386 -16.39 -29.63 -2.80
C MET A 386 -16.95 -30.99 -2.34
N GLU A 387 -17.97 -31.51 -3.04
CA GLU A 387 -18.66 -32.76 -2.77
C GLU A 387 -18.01 -33.97 -3.47
N ASP A 388 -17.24 -33.81 -4.57
CA ASP A 388 -16.58 -34.95 -5.22
C ASP A 388 -15.10 -35.16 -4.84
N VAL A 389 -14.53 -34.30 -3.99
CA VAL A 389 -13.19 -34.51 -3.40
C VAL A 389 -13.26 -35.01 -1.94
N GLN A 390 -14.47 -35.08 -1.37
CA GLN A 390 -14.68 -35.47 0.03
C GLN A 390 -14.73 -36.99 0.27
N GLU A 391 -14.88 -37.82 -0.77
CA GLU A 391 -14.95 -39.28 -0.57
C GLU A 391 -13.58 -39.98 -0.41
N GLU A 392 -12.47 -39.32 -0.76
CA GLU A 392 -11.11 -39.83 -0.46
C GLU A 392 -10.43 -39.18 0.77
N LEU A 393 -11.08 -38.21 1.42
CA LEU A 393 -10.60 -37.59 2.67
C LEU A 393 -11.62 -37.67 3.81
N GLY A 394 -12.29 -38.80 3.93
CA GLY A 394 -13.03 -39.16 5.14
C GLY A 394 -12.09 -39.53 6.29
N SER A 395 -11.82 -38.57 7.19
CA SER A 395 -12.03 -38.73 8.65
C SER A 395 -11.26 -37.70 9.51
N GLY A 396 -12.04 -36.74 10.03
CA GLY A 396 -11.95 -36.31 11.44
C GLY A 396 -10.92 -35.24 11.81
N LEU A 397 -11.37 -33.98 11.85
CA LEU A 397 -11.45 -33.11 13.04
C LEU A 397 -11.39 -31.62 12.64
N GLU A 398 -12.39 -30.86 13.09
CA GLU A 398 -12.55 -29.43 12.82
C GLU A 398 -11.38 -28.55 13.33
N PRO A 399 -11.09 -27.44 12.64
CA PRO A 399 -10.16 -26.43 13.13
C PRO A 399 -10.85 -25.48 14.11
N SER A 400 -10.62 -25.70 15.41
CA SER A 400 -10.84 -24.67 16.45
C SER A 400 -9.94 -23.46 16.16
N ALA A 401 -10.50 -22.40 15.58
CA ALA A 401 -9.91 -21.08 15.48
C ALA A 401 -9.83 -20.41 16.87
N GLN A 402 -8.77 -20.73 17.61
CA GLN A 402 -8.19 -19.85 18.61
C GLN A 402 -6.90 -19.25 18.04
N PRO A 403 -6.59 -17.97 18.31
CA PRO A 403 -5.30 -17.41 17.94
C PRO A 403 -4.22 -18.19 18.70
N VAL A 404 -3.42 -18.97 17.98
CA VAL A 404 -2.22 -19.58 18.57
C VAL A 404 -1.26 -18.43 18.81
N VAL A 405 -1.19 -18.00 20.07
CA VAL A 405 -0.16 -17.11 20.57
C VAL A 405 1.17 -17.82 20.31
N VAL A 406 1.95 -17.31 19.36
CA VAL A 406 3.32 -17.79 19.13
C VAL A 406 4.12 -17.30 20.32
N SER A 407 4.42 -18.20 21.26
CA SER A 407 5.46 -17.96 22.25
C SER A 407 6.78 -17.91 21.50
N ASP A 408 7.31 -16.71 21.32
CA ASP A 408 8.69 -16.50 20.94
C ASP A 408 9.58 -17.19 21.97
N ASP A 409 10.38 -18.16 21.51
CA ASP A 409 11.59 -18.59 22.21
C ASP A 409 12.62 -17.47 22.05
N SER A 410 12.39 -16.37 22.77
CA SER A 410 13.39 -15.37 23.06
C SER A 410 14.36 -15.98 24.07
N GLY A 411 15.26 -16.82 23.58
CA GLY A 411 16.53 -17.02 24.25
C GLY A 411 17.17 -15.65 24.42
N SER A 412 17.27 -15.24 25.67
CA SER A 412 17.91 -14.02 26.15
C SER A 412 19.35 -13.94 25.68
N GLU A 413 19.59 -13.15 24.64
CA GLU A 413 20.86 -12.45 24.43
C GLU A 413 20.51 -10.97 24.39
N GLU A 414 20.75 -10.30 25.52
CA GLU A 414 20.70 -8.84 25.63
C GLU A 414 21.89 -8.27 24.84
N ASP A 415 21.70 -8.01 23.55
CA ASP A 415 22.55 -7.06 22.83
C ASP A 415 22.10 -5.65 23.21
N GLU A 416 22.71 -5.12 24.27
CA GLU A 416 22.62 -3.73 24.72
C GLU A 416 23.19 -2.81 23.61
N ILE A 417 22.40 -2.50 22.57
CA ILE A 417 22.71 -1.41 21.66
C ILE A 417 22.37 -0.11 22.39
N ARG A 418 23.38 0.47 23.05
CA ARG A 418 23.37 1.89 23.41
C ARG A 418 23.36 2.70 22.12
N GLU A 419 22.17 3.13 21.68
CA GLU A 419 22.05 4.17 20.67
C GLU A 419 22.59 5.48 21.23
N ALA A 420 23.70 5.95 20.66
CA ALA A 420 24.13 7.33 20.84
C ALA A 420 23.16 8.26 20.09
N PRO A 421 22.72 9.38 20.68
CA PRO A 421 21.87 10.32 19.98
C PRO A 421 22.70 11.10 18.96
N TYR A 422 22.49 10.83 17.67
CA TYR A 422 22.94 11.74 16.62
C TYR A 422 22.26 13.08 16.79
N ARG A 423 23.08 14.08 17.12
CA ARG A 423 22.69 15.44 17.43
C ARG A 423 22.46 16.21 16.11
N THR A 424 21.24 16.19 15.60
CA THR A 424 20.83 17.23 14.63
C THR A 424 20.71 18.56 15.37
N HIS A 425 21.38 19.58 14.87
CA HIS A 425 21.43 20.93 15.46
C HIS A 425 20.02 21.44 15.83
N ALA A 426 19.76 21.46 17.13
CA ALA A 426 18.66 22.18 17.72
C ALA A 426 19.04 23.65 17.88
N VAL A 427 18.42 24.53 17.11
CA VAL A 427 18.22 25.91 17.55
C VAL A 427 17.08 25.87 18.56
N ALA A 428 17.43 26.08 19.83
CA ALA A 428 16.50 26.02 20.94
C ALA A 428 15.61 27.26 21.01
N LYS A 429 14.31 27.03 21.27
CA LYS A 429 13.61 27.72 22.36
C LYS A 429 12.47 26.85 22.91
N LYS A 430 12.67 26.36 24.14
CA LYS A 430 11.60 25.91 25.07
C LYS A 430 10.67 27.13 25.33
N VAL A 431 9.41 27.02 25.73
CA VAL A 431 8.87 26.33 26.92
C VAL A 431 7.33 26.28 26.81
N ASN A 432 6.76 25.20 27.37
CA ASN A 432 5.41 24.98 27.90
C ASN A 432 4.23 24.60 26.99
N ALA A 433 3.85 23.34 27.19
CA ALA A 433 2.55 22.75 26.94
C ALA A 433 1.48 23.30 27.90
N GLN A 434 0.31 23.64 27.35
CA GLN A 434 -0.99 23.50 28.03
C GLN A 434 -2.14 23.68 27.04
N LEU A 435 -2.83 22.57 26.79
CA LEU A 435 -4.30 22.39 26.69
C LEU A 435 -5.17 23.09 25.61
N ASN A 436 -6.20 22.32 25.24
CA ASN A 436 -7.45 22.61 24.51
C ASN A 436 -7.32 22.52 22.98
N PHE A 437 -7.87 21.53 22.26
CA PHE A 437 -9.18 20.85 22.36
C PHE A 437 -10.35 21.83 22.45
N SER A 438 -10.79 22.31 21.29
CA SER A 438 -12.13 22.83 21.04
C SER A 438 -12.79 22.00 19.94
N ASN A 439 -13.81 21.24 20.36
CA ASN A 439 -14.83 20.63 19.51
C ASN A 439 -15.68 21.72 18.84
N SER A 440 -16.20 21.46 17.64
CA SER A 440 -17.64 21.67 17.39
C SER A 440 -18.13 20.92 16.15
N MET A 441 -18.98 19.92 16.39
CA MET A 441 -20.01 19.46 15.46
C MET A 441 -21.20 20.44 15.47
N ARG A 442 -21.97 20.47 14.37
CA ARG A 442 -23.43 20.68 14.40
C ARG A 442 -24.10 19.64 13.49
N THR A 443 -24.77 18.63 14.06
CA THR A 443 -26.25 18.41 14.23
C THR A 443 -26.98 17.93 12.96
N PRO A 444 -27.97 17.01 13.09
CA PRO A 444 -29.34 17.47 13.31
C PRO A 444 -30.16 16.70 14.38
N LYS A 445 -31.37 17.24 14.58
CA LYS A 445 -32.34 17.17 15.68
C LYS A 445 -33.07 15.84 15.87
N ALA A 446 -33.61 15.71 17.08
CA ALA A 446 -34.50 14.69 17.62
C ALA A 446 -36.00 14.96 17.36
N ALA A 447 -36.82 13.91 17.50
CA ALA A 447 -38.16 13.85 18.13
C ALA A 447 -38.54 12.35 18.25
N ALA A 448 -38.51 11.70 19.43
CA ALA A 448 -39.47 11.70 20.55
C ALA A 448 -40.82 11.01 20.26
N HIS A 449 -41.02 9.76 20.74
CA HIS A 449 -42.25 9.34 21.44
C HIS A 449 -42.12 7.98 22.18
N HIS A 450 -43.14 7.69 22.98
CA HIS A 450 -43.23 6.89 24.22
C HIS A 450 -43.28 5.36 24.08
N GLN A 451 -42.74 4.72 25.14
CA GLN A 451 -43.24 3.54 25.90
C GLN A 451 -43.29 2.12 25.28
N SER A 452 -43.15 1.17 26.21
CA SER A 452 -43.25 -0.31 26.17
C SER A 452 -42.18 -1.08 25.38
N ASP A 453 -41.26 -1.72 26.11
CA ASP A 453 -40.99 -3.19 26.04
C ASP A 453 -39.70 -3.56 26.78
N GLU A 454 -39.72 -3.52 28.12
CA GLU A 454 -38.62 -4.04 28.94
C GLU A 454 -38.65 -5.58 29.11
N ASN A 455 -39.59 -6.31 28.49
CA ASN A 455 -39.73 -7.77 28.66
C ASN A 455 -39.45 -8.63 27.42
N PHE A 456 -38.98 -8.07 26.31
CA PHE A 456 -38.64 -8.87 25.12
C PHE A 456 -37.16 -9.31 25.04
N GLY A 457 -36.28 -8.77 25.90
CA GLY A 457 -34.83 -9.00 25.83
C GLY A 457 -34.28 -10.18 26.64
N LEU A 458 -35.05 -10.73 27.58
CA LEU A 458 -34.56 -11.77 28.51
C LEU A 458 -34.76 -13.21 27.98
N ALA A 459 -35.65 -13.42 27.01
CA ALA A 459 -35.90 -14.75 26.42
C ALA A 459 -34.96 -15.11 25.26
N GLN A 460 -34.27 -14.13 24.65
CA GLN A 460 -33.34 -14.39 23.52
C GLN A 460 -31.87 -14.55 23.94
N ALA A 461 -31.54 -14.29 25.21
CA ALA A 461 -30.19 -14.46 25.75
C ALA A 461 -29.84 -15.93 26.11
N ALA A 462 -30.81 -16.85 26.04
CA ALA A 462 -30.61 -18.26 26.32
C ALA A 462 -29.88 -19.02 25.19
N ASN A 463 -29.83 -18.48 23.96
CA ASN A 463 -29.19 -19.12 22.80
C ASN A 463 -27.98 -18.35 22.22
N VAL A 464 -27.32 -17.53 23.02
CA VAL A 464 -26.11 -16.80 22.58
C VAL A 464 -24.85 -17.45 23.14
N SER A 465 -24.00 -17.92 22.22
CA SER A 465 -22.67 -18.51 22.46
C SER A 465 -21.85 -17.76 23.52
N LYS A 466 -21.10 -18.50 24.35
CA LYS A 466 -20.21 -17.99 25.41
C LYS A 466 -19.28 -16.85 24.93
N LYS A 467 -18.95 -16.81 23.64
CA LYS A 467 -18.06 -15.81 23.02
C LYS A 467 -18.69 -14.41 22.90
N LEU A 468 -20.02 -14.33 22.75
CA LEU A 468 -20.73 -13.03 22.65
C LEU A 468 -21.07 -12.41 24.01
N ARG A 469 -21.18 -13.22 25.08
CA ARG A 469 -21.41 -12.70 26.44
C ARG A 469 -20.26 -11.80 26.92
N GLY A 470 -19.02 -12.13 26.56
CA GLY A 470 -17.83 -11.33 26.88
C GLY A 470 -17.80 -9.98 26.15
N LEU A 471 -18.25 -9.94 24.88
CA LEU A 471 -18.36 -8.70 24.12
C LEU A 471 -19.48 -7.80 24.66
N TYR A 472 -20.61 -8.40 25.06
CA TYR A 472 -21.73 -7.68 25.66
C TYR A 472 -21.38 -7.09 27.04
N THR A 473 -20.63 -7.81 27.88
CA THR A 473 -20.16 -7.27 29.17
C THR A 473 -19.13 -6.15 28.99
N VAL A 474 -18.19 -6.28 28.04
CA VAL A 474 -17.23 -5.19 27.73
C VAL A 474 -17.96 -3.94 27.21
N ALA A 475 -18.95 -4.10 26.34
CA ALA A 475 -19.79 -3.00 25.85
C ALA A 475 -20.59 -2.33 26.99
N LYS A 476 -21.16 -3.12 27.93
CA LYS A 476 -21.91 -2.60 29.08
C LYS A 476 -21.04 -1.79 30.05
N HIS A 477 -19.81 -2.23 30.30
CA HIS A 477 -18.87 -1.50 31.17
C HIS A 477 -18.36 -0.21 30.51
N SER A 478 -18.10 -0.23 29.20
CA SER A 478 -17.73 0.97 28.44
C SER A 478 -18.88 2.00 28.45
N HIS A 479 -20.12 1.53 28.31
CA HIS A 479 -21.29 2.40 28.34
C HIS A 479 -21.52 3.02 29.74
N LYS A 480 -21.39 2.23 30.81
CA LYS A 480 -21.52 2.73 32.20
C LYS A 480 -20.45 3.78 32.52
N ALA A 481 -19.20 3.55 32.10
CA ALA A 481 -18.10 4.50 32.28
C ALA A 481 -18.32 5.81 31.49
N ALA A 482 -18.89 5.72 30.28
CA ALA A 482 -19.25 6.90 29.50
C ALA A 482 -20.37 7.73 30.16
N VAL A 483 -21.36 7.07 30.77
CA VAL A 483 -22.47 7.72 31.47
C VAL A 483 -21.99 8.44 32.75
N GLU A 484 -21.13 7.81 33.55
CA GLU A 484 -20.56 8.44 34.75
C GLU A 484 -19.68 9.65 34.41
N LYS A 485 -18.87 9.55 33.34
CA LYS A 485 -18.06 10.67 32.85
C LYS A 485 -18.93 11.86 32.40
N LYS A 486 -20.07 11.57 31.77
CA LYS A 486 -21.05 12.59 31.35
C LYS A 486 -21.70 13.27 32.55
N ARG A 487 -22.05 12.51 33.60
CA ARG A 487 -22.59 13.03 34.86
C ARG A 487 -21.58 13.95 35.58
N GLY A 488 -20.31 13.55 35.63
CA GLY A 488 -19.25 14.36 36.22
C GLY A 488 -19.00 15.69 35.50
N LEU A 489 -19.10 15.70 34.16
CA LEU A 489 -18.98 16.92 33.36
C LEU A 489 -20.16 17.88 33.55
N GLN A 490 -21.38 17.35 33.72
CA GLN A 490 -22.56 18.15 34.06
C GLN A 490 -22.41 18.84 35.42
N VAL A 491 -21.93 18.13 36.44
CA VAL A 491 -21.69 18.71 37.78
C VAL A 491 -20.60 19.79 37.76
N LYS A 492 -19.55 19.63 36.94
CA LYS A 492 -18.53 20.68 36.77
C LYS A 492 -19.10 21.92 36.06
N ARG A 493 -19.96 21.73 35.06
CA ARG A 493 -20.58 22.82 34.31
C ARG A 493 -21.54 23.64 35.18
N THR A 494 -22.31 23.00 36.06
CA THR A 494 -23.18 23.70 37.02
C THR A 494 -22.38 24.49 38.06
N LYS A 495 -21.24 23.97 38.54
CA LYS A 495 -20.37 24.69 39.47
C LYS A 495 -19.69 25.93 38.87
N ILE A 496 -19.36 25.89 37.57
CA ILE A 496 -18.82 27.06 36.85
C ILE A 496 -19.91 28.11 36.62
N GLN A 497 -21.14 27.69 36.31
CA GLN A 497 -22.28 28.60 36.16
C GLN A 497 -22.72 29.25 37.48
N GLN A 498 -22.49 28.58 38.62
CA GLN A 498 -22.76 29.12 39.96
C GLN A 498 -21.63 30.03 40.49
N GLY A 499 -20.63 30.36 39.68
CA GLY A 499 -19.60 31.34 40.05
C GLY A 499 -18.61 30.88 41.13
N VAL A 500 -18.57 29.58 41.46
CA VAL A 500 -17.73 29.03 42.53
C VAL A 500 -16.26 28.88 42.10
N LEU A 501 -15.95 29.04 40.80
CA LEU A 501 -14.60 28.95 40.24
C LEU A 501 -14.30 30.19 39.37
N GLY A 502 -13.55 31.16 39.93
CA GLY A 502 -13.21 32.43 39.26
C GLY A 502 -11.97 32.36 38.35
N ILE A 503 -11.93 33.20 37.30
CA ILE A 503 -10.81 33.36 36.36
C ILE A 503 -10.45 34.86 36.27
N SER A 504 -9.16 35.20 36.39
CA SER A 504 -8.62 36.58 36.40
C SER A 504 -8.16 37.05 34.99
N PRO A 505 -8.28 38.34 34.62
CA PRO A 505 -7.91 38.86 33.28
C PRO A 505 -6.54 39.57 33.26
N CYS A 506 -5.76 39.40 32.19
CA CYS A 506 -4.57 40.25 31.95
C CYS A 506 -4.35 40.52 30.45
N GLY A 507 -4.34 41.79 30.06
CA GLY A 507 -4.08 42.25 28.69
C GLY A 507 -4.16 43.77 28.55
N LYS A 508 -3.07 44.49 28.83
CA LYS A 508 -2.80 45.88 28.42
C LYS A 508 -1.29 46.09 28.38
N PHE A 509 -0.68 46.36 27.22
CA PHE A 509 0.58 47.13 27.07
C PHE A 509 0.87 47.31 25.57
N LEU A 510 0.55 48.48 25.00
CA LEU A 510 1.08 48.99 23.72
C LEU A 510 0.67 50.47 23.56
N GLN A 511 1.45 51.38 24.13
CA GLN A 511 1.57 52.80 23.72
C GLN A 511 2.61 53.49 24.61
N GLN A 512 3.77 53.82 24.06
CA GLN A 512 4.60 55.01 24.34
C GLN A 512 6.04 54.78 23.86
N LYS A 513 6.39 55.41 22.73
CA LYS A 513 7.72 55.98 22.47
C LYS A 513 7.61 56.91 21.25
N LYS A 514 7.26 58.16 21.54
CA LYS A 514 7.56 59.36 20.72
C LYS A 514 8.34 60.29 21.66
N GLN A 515 9.64 60.38 21.44
CA GLN A 515 10.52 61.55 21.56
C GLN A 515 11.96 61.08 21.34
#